data_AF-A0A3P1W1M2-F1
#
_entry.id   AF-A0A3P1W1M2-F1
#
_cell.length_a   1.000
_cell.length_b   1.000
_cell.length_c   1.000
_cell.angle_alpha   90.00
_cell.angle_beta   90.00
_cell.angle_gamma   90.00
#
_symmetry.space_group_name_H-M   'P 1'
#
loop_
_entity.id
_entity.type
_entity.pdbx_description
1 polymer ?
#
loop_
_entity_poly.entity_id
_entity_poly.type
_entity_poly.pdbx_seq_one_letter_code
_entity_poly.pdbx_strand_id
1 'polypeptide(L)'
;MFLTSYEIDCVAEYIMNYLSRMYDMDRKRLILNSDGAKWIESLTNNLKSYNVIYIYDGFHLNSLLRTLSGNNSEIYYKLYNFLNEGDIEKFNKCSSLLI
;
A
#
# COMPACT_ATOMS: atom_id res chain seq x y z
N MET A 1 -17.16 13.24 0.50
CA MET A 1 -18.04 12.35 -0.28
C MET A 1 -17.23 11.12 -0.60
N PHE A 2 -17.64 9.93 -0.15
CA PHE A 2 -16.94 8.69 -0.50
C PHE A 2 -17.37 8.27 -1.90
N LEU A 3 -16.42 7.86 -2.75
CA LEU A 3 -16.72 7.32 -4.08
C LEU A 3 -17.56 6.06 -3.91
N THR A 4 -18.65 5.97 -4.69
CA THR A 4 -19.40 4.74 -4.90
C THR A 4 -18.52 3.70 -5.61
N SER A 5 -18.87 2.42 -5.51
CA SER A 5 -18.13 1.36 -6.23
C SER A 5 -18.06 1.60 -7.73
N TYR A 6 -19.14 2.09 -8.33
CA TYR A 6 -19.21 2.45 -9.75
C TYR A 6 -18.18 3.54 -10.11
N GLU A 7 -18.05 4.58 -9.29
CA GLU A 7 -17.07 5.64 -9.53
C GLU A 7 -15.63 5.11 -9.42
N ILE A 8 -15.36 4.17 -8.51
CA ILE A 8 -14.04 3.53 -8.37
C ILE A 8 -13.70 2.70 -9.60
N ASP A 9 -14.67 1.96 -10.15
CA ASP A 9 -14.48 1.16 -11.37
C ASP A 9 -14.15 2.06 -12.57
N CYS A 10 -14.89 3.16 -12.75
CA CYS A 10 -14.61 4.12 -13.83
C CYS A 10 -13.22 4.76 -13.70
N VAL A 11 -12.80 5.11 -12.47
CA VAL A 11 -11.46 5.65 -12.21
C VAL A 11 -10.39 4.60 -12.51
N ALA A 12 -10.60 3.35 -12.09
CA ALA A 12 -9.66 2.27 -12.38
C ALA A 12 -9.51 2.05 -13.88
N GLU A 13 -10.62 1.98 -14.62
CA GLU A 13 -10.61 1.81 -16.08
C GLU A 13 -9.86 2.96 -16.78
N TYR A 14 -10.11 4.20 -16.36
CA TYR A 14 -9.39 5.37 -16.90
C TYR A 14 -7.87 5.25 -16.68
N ILE A 15 -7.44 4.92 -15.45
CA ILE A 15 -6.03 4.74 -15.12
C ILE A 15 -5.42 3.61 -15.96
N MET A 16 -6.10 2.47 -16.05
CA MET A 16 -5.61 1.31 -16.81
C MET A 16 -5.44 1.63 -18.30
N ASN A 17 -6.41 2.34 -18.89
CA ASN A 17 -6.37 2.78 -20.28
C ASN A 17 -5.27 3.80 -20.55
N TYR A 18 -5.03 4.72 -19.62
CA TYR A 18 -3.92 5.65 -19.73
C TYR A 18 -2.58 4.90 -19.69
N LEU A 19 -2.40 4.01 -18.71
CA LEU A 19 -1.15 3.29 -18.51
C LEU A 19 -0.81 2.37 -19.69
N SER A 20 -1.78 1.61 -20.22
CA SER A 20 -1.57 0.72 -21.37
C SER A 20 -1.20 1.46 -22.64
N ARG A 21 -1.71 2.68 -22.83
CA ARG A 21 -1.40 3.52 -24.00
C ARG A 21 -0.03 4.18 -23.92
N MET A 22 0.40 4.55 -22.72
CA MET A 22 1.61 5.36 -22.52
C MET A 22 2.83 4.49 -22.20
N TYR A 23 2.64 3.27 -21.68
CA TYR A 23 3.71 2.44 -21.17
C TYR A 23 3.53 0.96 -21.52
N ASP A 24 4.65 0.29 -21.79
CA ASP A 24 4.72 -1.17 -21.79
C ASP A 24 4.63 -1.68 -20.34
N MET A 25 3.42 -2.01 -19.93
CA MET A 25 3.11 -2.43 -18.56
C MET A 25 3.53 -3.89 -18.28
N ASP A 26 3.72 -4.73 -19.30
CA ASP A 26 4.19 -6.11 -19.12
C ASP A 26 5.61 -6.15 -18.53
N ARG A 27 6.38 -5.07 -18.70
CA ARG A 27 7.75 -4.91 -18.18
C ARG A 27 7.85 -4.04 -16.95
N LYS A 28 6.73 -3.51 -16.44
CA LYS A 28 6.71 -2.51 -15.36
C LYS A 28 5.87 -2.99 -14.20
N ARG A 29 6.06 -2.33 -13.05
CA ARG A 29 5.22 -2.48 -11.87
C ARG A 29 4.60 -1.14 -11.54
N LEU A 30 3.33 -1.13 -11.16
CA LEU A 30 2.66 0.06 -10.68
C LEU A 30 2.88 0.18 -9.16
N ILE A 31 3.49 1.29 -8.72
CA ILE A 31 3.63 1.60 -7.29
C ILE A 31 2.55 2.61 -6.94
N LEU A 32 1.67 2.26 -6.01
CA LEU A 32 0.64 3.15 -5.48
C LEU A 32 1.01 3.59 -4.08
N ASN A 33 1.17 4.90 -3.88
CA ASN A 33 1.50 5.50 -2.59
C ASN A 33 0.32 6.34 -2.08
N SER A 34 -0.26 6.01 -0.92
CA SER A 34 -1.41 6.75 -0.37
C SER A 34 -1.70 6.53 1.12
N ASP A 35 -2.74 7.19 1.63
CA ASP A 35 -3.19 7.17 3.03
C ASP A 35 -3.87 5.87 3.51
N GLY A 36 -4.19 4.94 2.61
CA GLY A 36 -4.82 3.67 2.95
C GLY A 36 -6.31 3.74 3.25
N ALA A 37 -7.00 4.80 2.79
CA ALA A 37 -8.45 4.85 2.85
C ALA A 37 -9.08 3.64 2.14
N LYS A 38 -10.23 3.16 2.64
CA LYS A 38 -10.92 1.95 2.11
C LYS A 38 -11.16 1.98 0.60
N TRP A 39 -11.43 3.15 0.02
CA TRP A 39 -11.65 3.29 -1.42
C TRP A 39 -10.36 3.04 -2.23
N ILE A 40 -9.19 3.28 -1.64
CA ILE A 40 -7.87 3.00 -2.24
C ILE A 40 -7.62 1.50 -2.23
N GLU A 41 -8.02 0.78 -1.19
CA GLU A 41 -7.98 -0.68 -1.18
C GLU A 41 -8.82 -1.25 -2.33
N SER A 42 -10.06 -0.75 -2.50
CA SER A 42 -10.92 -1.10 -3.64
C SER A 42 -10.27 -0.76 -4.99
N LEU A 43 -9.70 0.43 -5.14
CA LEU A 43 -9.00 0.84 -6.36
C LEU A 43 -7.78 -0.07 -6.65
N THR A 44 -6.99 -0.39 -5.63
CA THR A 44 -5.81 -1.26 -5.73
C THR A 44 -6.22 -2.65 -6.21
N ASN A 45 -7.34 -3.18 -5.69
CA ASN A 45 -7.89 -4.46 -6.12
C ASN A 45 -8.25 -4.45 -7.61
N ASN A 46 -8.85 -3.37 -8.10
CA ASN A 46 -9.19 -3.22 -9.52
C ASN A 46 -7.96 -3.10 -10.43
N LEU A 47 -6.85 -2.56 -9.91
CA LEU A 47 -5.60 -2.40 -10.65
C LEU A 47 -4.66 -3.62 -10.60
N LYS A 48 -5.04 -4.71 -9.90
CA LYS A 48 -4.18 -5.89 -9.66
C LYS A 48 -3.58 -6.52 -10.92
N SER A 49 -4.22 -6.36 -12.07
CA SER A 49 -3.71 -6.81 -13.38
C SER A 49 -2.33 -6.24 -13.72
N TYR A 50 -1.93 -5.11 -13.13
CA TYR A 50 -0.63 -4.47 -13.33
C TYR A 50 0.40 -4.73 -12.22
N ASN A 51 0.25 -5.81 -11.45
CA ASN A 51 1.17 -6.20 -10.39
C ASN A 51 1.47 -5.04 -9.42
N VAL A 52 0.39 -4.45 -8.88
CA VAL A 52 0.45 -3.24 -8.07
C VAL A 52 1.15 -3.52 -6.74
N ILE A 53 2.13 -2.70 -6.41
CA ILE A 53 2.73 -2.63 -5.08
C ILE A 53 2.12 -1.43 -4.37
N TYR A 54 1.30 -1.71 -3.36
CA TYR A 54 0.75 -0.68 -2.50
C TYR A 54 1.72 -0.33 -1.36
N ILE A 55 1.99 0.96 -1.18
CA ILE A 55 2.87 1.49 -0.15
C ILE A 55 2.09 2.58 0.60
N TYR A 56 2.09 2.52 1.93
CA TYR A 56 1.54 3.62 2.73
C TYR A 56 2.37 4.88 2.55
N ASP A 57 1.72 6.04 2.50
CA ASP A 57 2.45 7.28 2.62
C ASP A 57 3.22 7.36 3.95
N GLY A 58 4.24 8.22 4.01
CA GLY A 58 5.12 8.28 5.18
C GLY A 58 4.38 8.61 6.49
N PHE A 59 3.26 9.33 6.42
CA PHE A 59 2.48 9.66 7.61
C PHE A 59 1.71 8.44 8.12
N HIS A 60 1.02 7.73 7.23
CA HIS A 60 0.22 6.55 7.56
C HIS A 60 1.09 5.37 7.95
N LEU A 61 2.25 5.21 7.30
CA LEU A 61 3.26 4.24 7.71
C LEU A 61 3.71 4.50 9.15
N ASN A 62 4.06 5.74 9.48
CA ASN A 62 4.46 6.11 10.85
C ASN A 62 3.33 5.87 11.86
N SER A 63 2.08 6.15 11.49
CA SER A 63 0.91 5.91 12.33
C SER A 63 0.68 4.42 12.60
N LEU A 64 0.77 3.58 11.57
CA LEU A 64 0.67 2.13 11.67
C LEU A 64 1.78 1.57 12.58
N LEU A 65 3.03 1.98 12.34
CA LEU A 65 4.18 1.54 13.13
C LEU A 65 4.06 1.96 14.61
N ARG A 66 3.55 3.17 14.89
CA ARG A 66 3.27 3.62 16.26
C ARG A 66 2.18 2.80 16.94
N THR A 67 1.14 2.43 16.19
CA THR A 67 0.06 1.59 16.67
C THR A 67 0.57 0.19 17.03
N LEU A 68 1.29 -0.47 16.11
CA LEU A 68 1.87 -1.79 16.32
C LEU A 68 2.91 -1.83 17.44
N SER A 69 3.71 -0.78 17.58
CA SER A 69 4.74 -0.70 18.62
C SER A 69 4.19 -0.34 20.01
N GLY A 70 2.91 0.01 20.15
CA GLY A 70 2.36 0.48 21.43
C GLY A 70 3.10 1.70 21.97
N ASN A 71 3.60 2.56 21.09
CA ASN A 71 4.52 3.68 21.39
C ASN A 71 5.90 3.29 21.96
N ASN A 72 6.31 2.01 21.90
CA ASN A 72 7.67 1.59 22.24
C ASN A 72 8.64 1.94 21.08
N SER A 73 9.57 2.86 21.36
CA SER A 73 10.52 3.36 20.36
C SER A 73 11.45 2.27 19.80
N GLU A 74 11.87 1.29 20.61
CA GLU A 74 12.74 0.20 20.16
C GLU A 74 12.01 -0.72 19.17
N ILE A 75 10.77 -1.09 19.50
CA ILE A 75 9.92 -1.90 18.62
C ILE A 75 9.60 -1.13 17.33
N TYR A 76 9.31 0.17 17.43
CA TYR A 76 9.08 1.04 16.28
C TYR A 76 10.27 1.00 15.30
N TYR A 77 11.48 1.29 15.79
CA TYR A 77 12.66 1.32 14.92
C TYR A 77 12.99 -0.06 14.34
N LYS A 78 12.73 -1.13 15.10
CA LYS A 78 12.90 -2.50 14.62
C LYS A 78 11.96 -2.82 13.45
N LEU A 79 10.67 -2.48 13.58
CA LEU A 79 9.69 -2.66 12.51
C LEU A 79 10.02 -1.78 11.29
N TYR A 80 10.41 -0.52 11.52
CA TYR A 80 10.83 0.39 10.45
C TYR A 80 12.04 -0.16 9.68
N ASN A 81 13.05 -0.67 10.38
CA ASN A 81 14.25 -1.22 9.75
C ASN A 81 13.93 -2.46 8.91
N PHE A 82 13.05 -3.35 9.36
CA PHE A 82 12.62 -4.49 8.54
C PHE A 82 11.98 -4.04 7.23
N LEU A 83 11.13 -3.01 7.27
CA LEU A 83 10.54 -2.44 6.05
C LEU A 83 11.60 -1.78 5.15
N ASN A 84 12.54 -1.03 5.74
CA ASN A 84 13.61 -0.35 5.01
C ASN A 84 14.59 -1.34 4.36
N GLU A 85 14.84 -2.48 4.99
CA GLU A 85 15.66 -3.59 4.47
C GLU A 85 14.89 -4.49 3.49
N GLY A 86 13.57 -4.29 3.34
CA GLY A 86 12.71 -5.14 2.52
C GLY A 86 12.46 -6.53 3.12
N ASP A 87 12.75 -6.74 4.40
CA ASP A 87 12.56 -7.99 5.13
C ASP A 87 11.11 -8.14 5.64
N ILE A 88 10.21 -8.36 4.69
CA ILE A 88 8.77 -8.47 4.95
C ILE A 88 8.44 -9.68 5.84
N GLU A 89 9.23 -10.75 5.79
CA GLU A 89 9.03 -11.94 6.63
C GLU A 89 9.24 -11.62 8.11
N LYS A 90 10.36 -10.95 8.44
CA LYS A 90 10.61 -10.51 9.82
C LYS A 90 9.62 -9.46 10.28
N PHE A 91 9.22 -8.54 9.39
CA PHE A 91 8.17 -7.57 9.70
C PHE A 91 6.87 -8.27 10.12
N ASN A 92 6.37 -9.21 9.31
CA ASN A 92 5.13 -9.94 9.58
C ASN A 92 5.21 -10.77 10.87
N LYS A 93 6.33 -11.46 11.10
CA LYS A 93 6.54 -12.26 12.32
C LYS A 93 6.59 -11.38 13.58
N CYS A 94 7.24 -10.23 13.49
CA CYS A 94 7.35 -9.30 14.61
C CYS A 94 6.02 -8.62 14.91
N SER A 95 5.27 -8.20 13.88
CA SER A 95 3.97 -7.53 14.05
C SER A 95 2.88 -8.46 14.56
N SER A 96 2.87 -9.74 14.14
CA SER A 96 1.88 -10.73 14.61
C SER A 96 1.98 -11.08 16.09
N LEU A 97 3.13 -10.79 16.73
CA LEU A 97 3.36 -11.04 18.16
C LEU A 97 2.96 -9.83 19.04
N LEU A 98 2.56 -8.72 18.42
CA LEU A 98 2.25 -7.44 19.09
C LEU A 98 0.74 -7.14 19.13
N ILE A 99 -0.09 -8.00 18.52
CA ILE A 99 -1.56 -7.96 18.50
C ILE A 99 -2.09 -9.09 19.39
#